data_AF-A0AAW2J848-F1
#
_entry.id   AF-A0AAW2J848-F1
#
_cell.length_a   1.000
_cell.length_b   1.000
_cell.length_c   1.000
_cell.angle_alpha   90.00
_cell.angle_beta   90.00
_cell.angle_gamma   90.00
#
_symmetry.space_group_name_H-M   'P 1'
#
loop_
_entity.id
_entity.type
_entity.pdbx_description
1 polymer ?
#
loop_
_entity_poly.entity_id
_entity_poly.type
_entity_poly.pdbx_seq_one_letter_code
_entity_poly.pdbx_strand_id
1 'polypeptide(L)'
;MSWTENIILKSKLEKYSVSKFMRYQMVEDRSVAEQTHEIINLEHALSDAEMKLPEKFLVMSIVDKFPKSWENFGMTLKHQKGRLSLDDLMIAISIEEEHRNQTHKMPVASTQGQSNSGETESE
;
A
#
# COMPACT_ATOMS: atom_id res chain seq x y z
N MET A 1 -15.80 18.06 32.60
CA MET A 1 -16.76 17.52 31.62
C MET A 1 -17.60 16.45 32.28
N SER A 2 -18.89 16.44 32.00
CA SER A 2 -19.82 15.43 32.55
C SER A 2 -19.60 14.07 31.89
N TRP A 3 -20.05 13.00 32.54
CA TRP A 3 -19.94 11.64 31.99
C TRP A 3 -20.65 11.49 30.63
N THR A 4 -21.75 12.23 30.43
CA THR A 4 -22.51 12.22 29.18
C THR A 4 -21.79 12.96 28.04
N GLU A 5 -21.08 14.05 28.32
CA GLU A 5 -20.24 14.74 27.32
C GLU A 5 -19.15 13.82 26.78
N ASN A 6 -18.50 13.04 27.64
CA ASN A 6 -17.48 12.08 27.24
C ASN A 6 -18.03 10.96 26.34
N ILE A 7 -19.24 10.45 26.64
CA ILE A 7 -19.90 9.42 25.81
C ILE A 7 -20.22 9.98 24.41
N ILE A 8 -20.77 11.20 24.35
CA ILE A 8 -21.14 11.83 23.08
C ILE A 8 -19.88 12.09 22.22
N LEU A 9 -18.78 12.55 22.84
CA LEU A 9 -17.52 12.79 22.14
C LEU A 9 -16.91 11.49 21.61
N LYS A 10 -16.89 10.42 22.41
CA LYS A 10 -16.44 9.09 21.97
C LYS A 10 -17.24 8.58 20.77
N SER A 11 -18.58 8.64 20.83
CA SER A 11 -19.44 8.20 19.73
C SER A 11 -19.28 9.05 18.45
N LYS A 12 -19.03 10.36 18.59
CA LYS A 12 -18.74 11.21 17.42
C LYS A 12 -17.40 10.87 16.78
N LEU A 13 -16.37 10.64 17.59
CA LEU A 13 -15.04 10.29 17.11
C LEU A 13 -15.04 8.93 16.42
N GLU A 14 -15.72 7.94 17.00
CA GLU A 14 -15.94 6.61 16.41
C GLU A 14 -16.56 6.71 15.00
N LYS A 15 -17.71 7.37 14.86
CA LYS A 15 -18.40 7.54 13.57
C LYS A 15 -17.52 8.24 12.53
N TYR A 16 -16.75 9.24 12.96
CA TYR A 16 -15.81 9.93 12.09
C TYR A 16 -14.67 9.01 11.64
N SER A 17 -14.03 8.29 12.55
CA SER A 17 -12.94 7.35 12.26
C SER A 17 -13.38 6.23 11.33
N VAL A 18 -14.56 5.63 11.56
CA VAL A 18 -15.14 4.61 10.67
C VAL A 18 -15.34 5.17 9.27
N SER A 19 -15.98 6.34 9.18
CA SER A 19 -16.27 6.97 7.89
C SER A 19 -15.00 7.36 7.14
N LYS A 20 -13.96 7.80 7.85
CA LYS A 20 -12.67 8.16 7.27
C LYS A 20 -11.90 6.92 6.80
N PHE A 21 -11.83 5.85 7.61
CA PHE A 21 -11.21 4.59 7.23
C PHE A 21 -11.87 3.99 5.96
N MET A 22 -13.20 3.95 5.92
CA MET A 22 -13.94 3.38 4.78
C MET A 22 -13.67 4.17 3.49
N ARG A 23 -13.68 5.50 3.56
CA ARG A 23 -13.50 6.38 2.39
C ARG A 23 -12.05 6.64 2.00
N TYR A 24 -11.08 6.24 2.82
CA TYR A 24 -9.67 6.43 2.51
C TYR A 24 -9.31 5.73 1.20
N GLN A 25 -8.67 6.45 0.29
CA GLN A 25 -8.11 5.98 -0.98
C GLN A 25 -6.72 6.61 -1.11
N MET A 26 -5.71 5.82 -1.44
CA MET A 26 -4.37 6.35 -1.63
C MET A 26 -4.28 7.13 -2.95
N VAL A 27 -3.42 8.16 -2.94
CA VAL A 27 -3.15 9.00 -4.10
C VAL A 27 -1.76 8.68 -4.67
N GLU A 28 -1.58 8.93 -5.97
CA GLU A 28 -0.39 8.55 -6.76
C GLU A 28 0.89 9.33 -6.40
N ASP A 29 0.76 10.54 -5.86
CA ASP A 29 1.84 11.52 -5.67
C ASP A 29 2.41 11.53 -4.24
N ARG A 30 2.02 10.57 -3.40
CA ARG A 30 2.51 10.41 -2.03
C ARG A 30 3.06 9.00 -1.81
N SER A 31 3.94 8.86 -0.83
CA SER A 31 4.48 7.55 -0.46
C SER A 31 3.35 6.60 -0.06
N VAL A 32 3.35 5.39 -0.60
CA VAL A 32 2.40 4.34 -0.20
C VAL A 32 2.68 3.88 1.22
N ALA A 33 3.94 3.86 1.66
CA ALA A 33 4.30 3.56 3.04
C ALA A 33 3.74 4.60 4.04
N GLU A 34 3.90 5.90 3.75
CA GLU A 34 3.33 6.98 4.58
C GLU A 34 1.80 6.88 4.66
N GLN A 35 1.15 6.67 3.52
CA GLN A 35 -0.31 6.53 3.46
C GLN A 35 -0.81 5.27 4.17
N THR A 36 -0.02 4.20 4.19
CA THR A 36 -0.34 2.99 4.95
C THR A 36 -0.29 3.26 6.45
N HIS A 37 0.70 4.01 6.94
CA HIS A 37 0.74 4.45 8.33
C HIS A 37 -0.47 5.32 8.72
N GLU A 38 -0.95 6.19 7.84
CA GLU A 38 -2.19 6.94 8.08
C GLU A 38 -3.41 6.03 8.28
N ILE A 39 -3.52 4.94 7.51
CA ILE A 39 -4.60 3.94 7.65
C ILE A 39 -4.46 3.17 8.96
N ILE A 40 -3.24 2.76 9.34
CA ILE A 40 -2.98 2.08 10.63
C ILE A 40 -3.36 2.98 11.81
N ASN A 41 -3.06 4.29 11.73
CA ASN A 41 -3.47 5.23 12.77
C ASN A 41 -5.00 5.36 12.87
N LEU A 42 -5.74 5.26 11.76
CA LEU A 42 -7.20 5.19 11.79
C LEU A 42 -7.69 3.90 12.44
N GLU A 43 -7.04 2.77 12.18
CA GLU A 43 -7.38 1.50 12.83
C GLU A 43 -7.11 1.56 14.34
N HIS A 44 -6.00 2.16 14.79
CA HIS A 44 -5.74 2.35 16.22
C HIS A 44 -6.83 3.20 16.88
N ALA A 45 -7.29 4.28 16.24
CA ALA A 45 -8.39 5.09 16.75
C ALA A 45 -9.73 4.30 16.81
N LEU A 46 -9.93 3.32 15.92
CA LEU A 46 -11.08 2.40 15.98
C LEU A 46 -10.92 1.38 17.11
N SER A 47 -9.72 0.84 17.30
CA SER A 47 -9.38 -0.08 18.39
C SER A 47 -9.60 0.57 19.76
N ASP A 48 -9.21 1.85 19.92
CA ASP A 48 -9.48 2.65 21.13
C ASP A 48 -10.98 2.86 21.40
N ALA A 49 -11.81 2.76 20.35
CA ALA A 49 -13.27 2.78 20.41
C ALA A 49 -13.89 1.38 20.53
N GLU A 50 -13.08 0.36 20.87
CA GLU A 50 -13.48 -1.05 21.00
C GLU A 50 -13.95 -1.69 19.67
N MET A 51 -13.60 -1.09 18.53
CA MET A 51 -13.90 -1.57 17.18
C MET A 51 -12.67 -2.19 16.48
N LYS A 52 -11.97 -3.08 17.19
CA LYS A 52 -10.76 -3.72 16.65
C LYS A 52 -11.05 -4.51 15.38
N LEU A 53 -10.25 -4.28 14.34
CA LEU A 53 -10.38 -5.01 13.09
C LEU A 53 -9.55 -6.31 13.12
N PRO A 54 -10.01 -7.42 12.54
CA PRO A 54 -9.17 -8.58 12.30
C PRO A 54 -7.97 -8.18 11.43
N GLU A 55 -6.75 -8.59 11.80
CA GLU A 55 -5.52 -8.22 11.07
C GLU A 55 -5.62 -8.50 9.56
N LYS A 56 -6.13 -9.68 9.18
CA LYS A 56 -6.35 -10.05 7.78
C LYS A 56 -7.27 -9.06 7.05
N PHE A 57 -8.30 -8.55 7.72
CA PHE A 57 -9.21 -7.56 7.14
C PHE A 57 -8.49 -6.23 6.92
N LEU A 58 -7.69 -5.78 7.89
CA LEU A 58 -6.89 -4.56 7.77
C LEU A 58 -5.89 -4.66 6.61
N VAL A 59 -5.12 -5.75 6.54
CA VAL A 59 -4.13 -6.00 5.48
C VAL A 59 -4.79 -5.95 4.10
N MET A 60 -5.89 -6.70 3.88
CA MET A 60 -6.59 -6.67 2.60
C MET A 60 -7.22 -5.29 2.31
N SER A 61 -7.72 -4.59 3.34
CA SER A 61 -8.25 -3.24 3.18
C SER A 61 -7.18 -2.24 2.74
N ILE A 62 -5.94 -2.36 3.23
CA ILE A 62 -4.82 -1.52 2.79
C ILE A 62 -4.49 -1.83 1.32
N VAL A 63 -4.38 -3.11 0.95
CA VAL A 63 -4.09 -3.52 -0.42
C VAL A 63 -5.15 -3.04 -1.41
N ASP A 64 -6.44 -3.08 -1.02
CA ASP A 64 -7.54 -2.57 -1.83
C ASP A 64 -7.57 -1.03 -1.95
N LYS A 65 -6.83 -0.32 -1.10
CA LYS A 65 -6.73 1.14 -1.10
C LYS A 65 -5.52 1.66 -1.86
N PHE A 66 -4.67 0.77 -2.39
CA PHE A 66 -3.50 1.15 -3.17
C PHE A 66 -3.89 2.03 -4.37
N PRO A 67 -3.00 2.96 -4.75
CA PRO A 67 -3.22 3.76 -5.94
C PRO A 67 -3.12 2.88 -7.20
N LYS A 68 -3.67 3.35 -8.32
CA LYS A 68 -3.81 2.53 -9.53
C LYS A 68 -2.45 2.07 -10.08
N SER A 69 -1.41 2.87 -9.97
CA SER A 69 -0.07 2.46 -10.40
C SER A 69 0.50 1.25 -9.62
N TRP A 70 -0.08 0.92 -8.46
CA TRP A 70 0.31 -0.22 -7.61
C TRP A 70 -0.58 -1.45 -7.78
N GLU A 71 -1.53 -1.44 -8.73
CA GLU A 71 -2.52 -2.51 -8.95
C GLU A 71 -1.86 -3.89 -9.12
N ASN A 72 -0.82 -3.99 -9.95
CA ASN A 72 -0.11 -5.26 -10.19
C ASN A 72 0.52 -5.81 -8.90
N PHE A 73 1.16 -4.95 -8.09
CA PHE A 73 1.74 -5.34 -6.81
C PHE A 73 0.65 -5.80 -5.83
N GLY A 74 -0.46 -5.05 -5.76
CA GLY A 74 -1.61 -5.43 -4.94
C GLY A 74 -2.21 -6.79 -5.33
N MET A 75 -2.28 -7.09 -6.63
CA MET A 75 -2.70 -8.41 -7.12
C MET A 75 -1.74 -9.52 -6.71
N THR A 76 -0.42 -9.27 -6.80
CA THR A 76 0.59 -10.24 -6.32
C THR A 76 0.39 -10.58 -4.85
N LEU A 77 0.16 -9.58 -3.99
CA LEU A 77 -0.09 -9.79 -2.56
C LEU A 77 -1.37 -10.60 -2.31
N LYS A 78 -2.45 -10.35 -3.07
CA LYS A 78 -3.72 -11.11 -2.94
C LYS A 78 -3.56 -12.59 -3.31
N HIS A 79 -2.65 -12.90 -4.23
CA HIS A 79 -2.39 -14.27 -4.69
C HIS A 79 -1.26 -14.97 -3.92
N GLN A 80 -0.57 -14.26 -3.03
CA GLN A 80 0.50 -14.84 -2.23
C GLN A 80 -0.03 -16.00 -1.37
N LYS A 81 0.69 -17.11 -1.39
CA LYS A 81 0.38 -18.27 -0.53
C LYS A 81 0.84 -17.98 0.91
N GLY A 82 0.01 -18.37 1.87
CA GLY A 82 0.31 -18.22 3.30
C GLY A 82 -0.41 -17.03 3.95
N ARG A 83 -0.08 -16.75 5.21
CA ARG A 83 -0.60 -15.61 5.95
C ARG A 83 0.30 -14.41 5.69
N LEU A 84 -0.27 -13.32 5.17
CA LEU A 84 0.40 -12.02 5.09
C LEU A 84 0.05 -11.23 6.37
N SER A 85 1.04 -10.98 7.22
CA SER A 85 0.87 -10.13 8.40
C SER A 85 0.94 -8.63 8.03
N LEU A 86 0.57 -7.76 8.98
CA LEU A 86 0.72 -6.32 8.77
C LEU A 86 2.19 -5.90 8.61
N ASP A 87 3.09 -6.51 9.40
CA ASP A 87 4.53 -6.22 9.33
C ASP A 87 5.13 -6.67 7.99
N ASP A 88 4.74 -7.87 7.51
CA ASP A 88 5.16 -8.37 6.20
C ASP A 88 4.71 -7.41 5.08
N LEU A 89 3.48 -6.90 5.16
CA LEU A 89 2.94 -5.94 4.20
C LEU A 89 3.75 -4.63 4.21
N MET A 90 4.06 -4.08 5.38
CA MET A 90 4.85 -2.84 5.50
C MET A 90 6.24 -2.97 4.89
N ILE A 91 6.90 -4.10 5.13
CA ILE A 91 8.21 -4.41 4.55
C ILE A 91 8.09 -4.51 3.03
N ALA A 92 7.10 -5.25 2.52
CA ALA A 92 6.89 -5.43 1.09
C ALA A 92 6.61 -4.09 0.38
N ILE A 93 5.79 -3.22 0.97
CA ILE A 93 5.52 -1.87 0.45
C ILE A 93 6.81 -1.05 0.36
N SER A 94 7.63 -1.07 1.42
CA SER A 94 8.88 -0.30 1.47
C SER A 94 9.86 -0.73 0.37
N ILE A 95 10.00 -2.04 0.15
CA ILE A 95 10.86 -2.61 -0.90
C ILE A 95 10.35 -2.23 -2.30
N GLU A 96 9.04 -2.38 -2.54
CA GLU A 96 8.43 -2.06 -3.83
C GLU A 96 8.53 -0.56 -4.16
N GLU A 97 8.37 0.31 -3.16
CA GLU A 97 8.49 1.76 -3.31
C GLU A 97 9.92 2.15 -3.67
N GLU A 98 10.91 1.57 -2.99
CA GLU A 98 12.32 1.78 -3.31
C GLU A 98 12.65 1.31 -4.73
N HIS A 99 12.18 0.12 -5.12
CA HIS A 99 12.36 -0.42 -6.46
C HIS A 99 11.80 0.53 -7.54
N ARG A 100 10.57 1.03 -7.36
CA ARG A 100 9.94 2.01 -8.27
C ARG A 100 10.75 3.31 -8.37
N ASN A 101 11.23 3.82 -7.24
CA ASN A 101 12.05 5.03 -7.20
C ASN A 101 13.39 4.88 -7.91
N GLN A 102 13.97 3.67 -7.93
CA GLN A 102 15.19 3.38 -8.68
C GLN A 102 14.93 3.29 -10.19
N THR A 103 13.83 2.65 -10.61
CA THR A 103 13.46 2.55 -12.03
C THR A 103 13.18 3.91 -12.67
N HIS A 104 12.59 4.84 -11.92
CA HIS A 104 12.36 6.21 -12.40
C HIS A 104 13.65 7.05 -12.54
N LYS A 105 14.75 6.65 -11.91
CA LYS A 105 16.05 7.36 -11.96
C LYS A 105 16.99 6.86 -13.06
N MET A 106 16.71 5.70 -13.66
CA MET A 106 17.50 5.23 -14.80
C MET A 106 16.98 5.86 -16.09
N PRO A 107 17.82 6.58 -16.87
CA PRO A 107 17.48 6.85 -18.25
C PRO A 107 17.44 5.50 -18.96
N VAL A 108 16.36 5.23 -19.68
CA VAL A 108 16.28 4.09 -20.60
C VAL A 108 17.35 4.29 -21.67
N ALA A 109 18.54 3.76 -21.42
CA ALA A 109 19.60 3.68 -22.41
C ALA A 109 19.22 2.57 -23.41
N SER A 110 18.64 3.01 -24.51
CA SER A 110 18.60 2.41 -25.84
C SER A 110 19.29 1.05 -26.00
N THR A 111 18.49 0.01 -26.28
CA THR A 111 18.94 -1.17 -27.02
C THR A 111 19.42 -0.74 -28.40
N GLN A 112 20.73 -0.78 -28.63
CA GLN A 112 21.29 -0.89 -29.97
C GLN A 112 21.89 -2.29 -30.12
N GLY A 113 21.23 -3.09 -30.96
CA GLY A 113 21.72 -4.38 -31.39
C GLY A 113 22.99 -4.22 -32.23
N GLN A 114 23.97 -5.06 -31.94
CA GLN A 114 24.99 -5.44 -32.91
C GLN A 114 24.94 -6.97 -33.02
N SER A 115 24.05 -7.44 -33.90
CA SER A 115 24.26 -8.70 -34.60
C SER A 115 25.14 -8.39 -35.79
N ASN A 116 26.44 -8.69 -35.70
CA ASN A 116 27.29 -8.80 -36.89
C ASN A 116 27.67 -10.27 -37.06
N SER A 117 26.82 -11.01 -37.78
CA SER A 117 27.16 -12.29 -38.38
C SER A 117 27.53 -12.04 -39.84
N GLY A 118 28.82 -11.94 -40.11
CA GLY A 118 29.39 -11.92 -41.44
C GLY A 118 30.26 -13.16 -41.67
N GLU A 119 29.61 -14.32 -41.80
CA GLU A 119 30.04 -15.42 -42.68
C GLU A 119 29.36 -15.11 -44.04
N THR A 120 29.90 -15.23 -45.24
CA THR A 120 30.96 -16.03 -45.87
C THR A 120 31.32 -15.36 -47.20
N GLU A 121 32.55 -15.46 -47.68
CA GLU A 121 32.76 -15.72 -49.11
C GLU A 121 34.10 -16.42 -49.33
N SER A 122 33.99 -17.59 -49.92
CA SER A 122 35.02 -18.48 -50.42
C SER A 122 35.23 -18.23 -51.90
N GLU A 123 36.47 -17.98 -52.31
CA GLU A 123 37.20 -18.58 -53.45
C GLU A 123 38.65 -18.04 -53.50
#